data_AF-A0A497SS85-F1
#
_entry.id   AF-A0A497SS85-F1
#
_cell.length_a   1.000
_cell.length_b   1.000
_cell.length_c   1.000
_cell.angle_alpha   90.00
_cell.angle_beta   90.00
_cell.angle_gamma   90.00
#
_symmetry.space_group_name_H-M   'P 1'
#
loop_
_entity.id
_entity.type
_entity.pdbx_description
1 polymer ?
#
loop_
_entity_poly.entity_id
_entity_poly.type
_entity_poly.pdbx_seq_one_letter_code
_entity_poly.pdbx_strand_id
1 'polypeptide(L)'
;MNHIVFVLGISLVVFISFIYYRFAKKMEIVKSFPRFFQEIYNNTSSGMSLIEAIRKSKEGCYGSLTPLIKNMCLQIEWGVPFVLALKNFRKKANNDFIEKIVTLTEKSSEFSPDISKSMKDIYDYINLTKEFERERRTELFPQLISLYFVFFVFLGIIFVIFNFFIPSFQAIEALEYKIVFQHLIIIESIFSGLVIGKITEGSYITGLKHTIILVFISLIFLFIL
;
A
#
# COMPACT_ATOMS: atom_id res chain seq x y z
N MET A 1 -12.58 20.32 -27.56
CA MET A 1 -11.78 20.37 -26.33
C MET A 1 -12.02 19.18 -25.40
N ASN A 2 -13.25 18.66 -25.31
CA ASN A 2 -13.59 17.48 -24.49
C ASN A 2 -12.65 16.27 -24.71
N HIS A 3 -12.32 15.92 -25.96
CA HIS A 3 -11.45 14.77 -26.24
C HIS A 3 -10.05 14.87 -25.65
N ILE A 4 -9.49 16.07 -25.50
CA ILE A 4 -8.13 16.25 -24.93
C ILE A 4 -8.15 15.92 -23.45
N VAL A 5 -9.17 16.39 -22.71
CA VAL A 5 -9.33 16.10 -21.27
C VAL A 5 -9.53 14.61 -21.04
N PHE A 6 -10.34 13.93 -21.88
CA PHE A 6 -10.53 12.48 -21.79
C PHE A 6 -9.25 11.70 -22.08
N VAL A 7 -8.51 12.06 -23.13
CA VAL A 7 -7.24 11.38 -23.49
C VAL A 7 -6.19 11.56 -22.40
N LEU A 8 -6.04 12.78 -21.87
CA LEU A 8 -5.13 13.06 -20.75
C LEU A 8 -5.55 12.34 -19.47
N GLY A 9 -6.84 12.31 -19.16
CA GLY A 9 -7.39 11.60 -18.00
C GLY A 9 -7.15 10.10 -18.08
N ILE A 10 -7.38 9.47 -19.22
CA ILE A 10 -7.12 8.04 -19.43
C ILE A 10 -5.63 7.73 -19.34
N SER A 11 -4.77 8.57 -19.96
CA SER A 11 -3.31 8.42 -19.88
C SER A 11 -2.81 8.49 -18.43
N LEU A 12 -3.34 9.45 -17.66
CA LEU A 12 -3.03 9.61 -16.23
C LEU A 12 -3.45 8.37 -15.42
N VAL A 13 -4.65 7.83 -15.65
CA VAL A 13 -5.14 6.63 -14.96
C VAL A 13 -4.25 5.42 -15.25
N VAL A 14 -3.85 5.20 -16.51
CA VAL A 14 -2.95 4.09 -16.90
C VAL A 14 -1.58 4.25 -16.23
N PHE A 15 -1.03 5.47 -16.25
CA PHE A 15 0.27 5.76 -15.63
C PHE A 15 0.25 5.55 -14.12
N ILE A 16 -0.77 6.07 -13.43
CA ILE A 16 -0.95 5.90 -11.98
C ILE A 16 -1.18 4.42 -11.61
N SER A 17 -1.96 3.69 -12.41
CA SER A 17 -2.21 2.26 -12.21
C SER A 17 -0.93 1.42 -12.32
N PHE A 18 -0.06 1.74 -13.28
CA PHE A 18 1.24 1.08 -13.40
C PHE A 18 2.14 1.29 -12.17
N ILE A 19 2.20 2.52 -11.65
CA ILE A 19 2.95 2.83 -10.42
C ILE A 19 2.36 2.09 -9.22
N TYR A 20 1.03 2.10 -9.08
CA TYR A 20 0.33 1.41 -8.00
C TYR A 20 0.58 -0.11 -8.04
N TYR A 21 0.56 -0.73 -9.21
CA TYR A 21 0.85 -2.17 -9.36
C TYR A 21 2.27 -2.52 -8.87
N ARG A 22 3.27 -1.71 -9.25
CA ARG A 22 4.66 -1.88 -8.79
C ARG A 22 4.78 -1.73 -7.27
N PHE A 23 4.05 -0.79 -6.67
CA PHE A 23 4.02 -0.59 -5.23
C PHE A 23 3.31 -1.73 -4.49
N ALA A 24 2.15 -2.16 -4.99
CA ALA A 24 1.36 -3.24 -4.41
C ALA A 24 2.15 -4.55 -4.30
N LYS A 25 2.91 -4.90 -5.34
CA LYS A 25 3.78 -6.08 -5.34
C LYS A 25 4.89 -6.01 -4.28
N LYS A 26 5.48 -4.84 -4.04
CA LYS A 26 6.45 -4.65 -2.95
C LYS A 26 5.79 -4.74 -1.58
N MET A 27 4.59 -4.18 -1.43
CA MET A 27 3.86 -4.19 -0.17
C MET A 27 3.39 -5.61 0.22
N GLU A 28 3.13 -6.48 -0.75
CA GLU A 28 2.76 -7.89 -0.52
C GLU A 28 3.88 -8.64 0.23
N ILE A 29 5.14 -8.43 -0.13
CA ILE A 29 6.32 -9.00 0.56
C ILE A 29 6.30 -8.60 2.04
N VAL A 30 6.03 -7.32 2.33
CA VAL A 30 6.01 -6.76 3.69
C VAL A 30 4.87 -7.35 4.51
N LYS A 31 3.66 -7.45 3.93
CA LYS A 31 2.48 -8.00 4.62
C LYS A 31 2.63 -9.49 4.94
N SER A 32 3.31 -10.24 4.09
CA SER A 32 3.55 -11.68 4.30
C SER A 32 4.72 -11.98 5.26
N PHE A 33 5.64 -11.03 5.45
CA PHE A 33 6.85 -11.23 6.23
C PHE A 33 6.61 -11.53 7.73
N PRO A 34 5.68 -10.83 8.41
CA PRO A 34 5.27 -11.20 9.76
C PRO A 34 4.84 -12.66 9.90
N ARG A 35 4.03 -13.15 8.96
CA ARG A 35 3.55 -14.54 8.99
C ARG A 35 4.70 -15.54 8.90
N PHE A 36 5.65 -15.28 8.00
CA PHE A 36 6.86 -16.08 7.88
C PHE A 36 7.67 -16.14 9.20
N PHE A 37 7.90 -14.99 9.84
CA PHE A 37 8.61 -14.94 11.13
C PHE A 37 7.83 -15.62 12.27
N GLN A 38 6.50 -15.43 12.32
CA GLN A 38 5.64 -16.09 13.30
C GLN A 38 5.69 -17.62 13.14
N GLU A 39 5.72 -18.13 11.91
CA GLU A 39 5.84 -19.57 11.67
C GLU A 39 7.21 -20.13 12.07
N ILE A 40 8.30 -19.39 11.86
CA ILE A 40 9.62 -19.76 12.40
C ILE A 40 9.54 -19.87 13.92
N TYR A 41 9.08 -18.81 14.59
CA TYR A 41 8.99 -18.76 16.06
C TYR A 41 8.13 -19.90 16.65
N ASN A 42 6.95 -20.15 16.08
CA ASN A 42 6.03 -21.18 16.58
C ASN A 42 6.64 -22.58 16.46
N ASN A 43 7.30 -22.87 15.33
CA ASN A 43 7.95 -24.16 15.13
C ASN A 43 9.17 -24.31 16.04
N THR A 44 10.03 -23.29 16.17
CA THR A 44 11.21 -23.35 17.05
C THR A 44 10.84 -23.44 18.53
N SER A 45 9.81 -22.71 18.97
CA SER A 45 9.31 -22.77 20.35
C SER A 45 8.69 -24.13 20.70
N SER A 46 8.30 -24.90 19.69
CA SER A 46 7.77 -26.26 19.84
C SER A 46 8.88 -27.33 19.86
N GLY A 47 10.16 -26.92 19.97
CA GLY A 47 11.32 -27.82 20.06
C GLY A 47 11.96 -28.20 18.72
N MET A 48 11.47 -27.67 17.59
CA MET A 48 12.09 -27.84 16.29
C MET A 48 13.39 -27.03 16.19
N SER A 49 14.42 -27.53 15.50
CA SER A 49 15.60 -26.72 15.20
C SER A 49 15.26 -25.57 14.26
N LEU A 50 16.00 -24.46 14.34
CA LEU A 50 15.80 -23.30 13.46
C LEU A 50 15.87 -23.69 11.97
N ILE A 51 16.81 -24.56 11.61
CA ILE A 51 17.01 -25.02 10.23
C ILE A 51 15.77 -25.80 9.76
N GLU A 52 15.23 -26.66 10.60
CA GLU A 52 14.04 -27.46 10.27
C GLU A 52 12.78 -26.60 10.19
N ALA A 53 12.65 -25.58 11.05
CA ALA A 53 11.57 -24.59 10.99
C ALA A 53 11.59 -23.81 9.66
N ILE A 54 12.78 -23.37 9.23
CA ILE A 54 12.96 -22.68 7.94
C ILE A 54 12.68 -23.61 6.76
N ARG A 55 13.11 -24.88 6.84
CA ARG A 55 12.85 -25.89 5.82
C ARG A 55 11.36 -26.13 5.65
N LYS A 56 10.61 -26.22 6.75
CA LYS A 56 9.14 -26.33 6.73
C LYS A 56 8.47 -25.09 6.12
N SER A 57 8.99 -23.89 6.39
CA SER A 57 8.52 -22.67 5.72
C SER A 57 8.77 -22.66 4.20
N LYS A 58 9.67 -23.49 3.65
CA LYS A 58 9.84 -23.61 2.18
C LYS A 58 8.57 -24.12 1.47
N GLU A 59 7.78 -24.92 2.18
CA GLU A 59 6.55 -25.58 1.68
C GLU A 59 5.31 -24.68 1.85
N GLY A 60 5.43 -23.57 2.59
CA GLY A 60 4.35 -22.61 2.82
C GLY A 60 4.08 -21.68 1.63
N CYS A 61 2.88 -21.11 1.62
CA CYS A 61 2.44 -20.12 0.63
C CYS A 61 2.44 -18.70 1.23
N TYR A 62 3.41 -17.86 0.85
CA TYR A 62 3.55 -16.47 1.32
C TYR A 62 3.46 -15.44 0.18
N GLY A 63 2.83 -15.82 -0.94
CA GLY A 63 2.69 -14.95 -2.12
C GLY A 63 4.04 -14.55 -2.70
N SER A 64 4.21 -13.25 -2.99
CA SER A 64 5.45 -12.66 -3.52
C SER A 64 6.70 -12.88 -2.65
N LEU A 65 6.55 -13.27 -1.37
CA LEU A 65 7.66 -13.57 -0.45
C LEU A 65 8.24 -14.99 -0.64
N THR A 66 7.42 -15.92 -1.12
CA THR A 66 7.77 -17.33 -1.32
C THR A 66 9.09 -17.56 -2.09
N PRO A 67 9.36 -16.92 -3.24
CA PRO A 67 10.62 -17.13 -3.95
C PRO A 67 11.85 -16.64 -3.15
N LEU A 68 11.69 -15.60 -2.32
CA LEU A 68 12.76 -15.10 -1.47
C LEU A 68 13.07 -16.08 -0.33
N ILE A 69 12.03 -16.64 0.30
CA ILE A 69 12.17 -17.67 1.35
C ILE A 69 12.83 -18.92 0.78
N LYS A 70 12.39 -19.40 -0.40
CA LYS A 70 13.01 -20.55 -1.07
C LYS A 70 14.49 -20.33 -1.33
N ASN A 71 14.87 -19.15 -1.82
CA ASN A 71 16.27 -18.80 -2.07
C ASN A 71 17.10 -18.74 -0.78
N MET A 72 16.53 -18.23 0.32
CA MET A 72 17.19 -18.19 1.62
C MET A 72 17.39 -19.62 2.19
N CYS A 73 16.37 -20.47 2.09
CA CYS A 73 16.45 -21.87 2.51
C CYS A 73 17.54 -22.63 1.76
N LEU A 74 17.62 -22.45 0.43
CA LEU A 74 18.69 -23.06 -0.39
C LEU A 74 20.09 -22.63 0.04
N GLN A 75 20.29 -21.36 0.41
CA GLN A 75 21.58 -20.89 0.93
C GLN A 75 21.94 -21.62 2.23
N ILE A 76 20.99 -21.79 3.14
CA ILE A 76 21.21 -22.48 4.42
C ILE A 76 21.46 -23.97 4.19
N GLU A 77 20.70 -24.62 3.31
CA GLU A 77 20.92 -26.02 2.88
C GLU A 77 22.32 -26.22 2.28
N TRP A 78 22.89 -25.18 1.65
CA TRP A 78 24.27 -25.16 1.13
C TRP A 78 25.34 -24.72 2.14
N GLY A 79 24.99 -24.66 3.43
CA GLY A 79 25.94 -24.36 4.51
C GLY A 79 26.20 -22.88 4.76
N VAL A 80 25.45 -21.96 4.14
CA VAL A 80 25.53 -20.53 4.46
C VAL A 80 24.92 -20.27 5.84
N PRO A 81 25.61 -19.55 6.75
CA PRO A 81 25.07 -19.23 8.07
C PRO A 81 23.72 -18.49 7.98
N PHE A 82 22.76 -18.84 8.86
CA PHE A 82 21.41 -18.27 8.87
C PHE A 82 21.39 -16.73 8.84
N VAL A 83 22.19 -16.08 9.70
CA VAL A 83 22.26 -14.61 9.77
C VAL A 83 22.70 -14.01 8.43
N LEU A 84 23.64 -14.66 7.74
CA LEU A 84 24.12 -14.21 6.43
C LEU A 84 23.08 -14.46 5.33
N ALA A 85 22.41 -15.62 5.34
CA ALA A 85 21.32 -15.92 4.43
C ALA A 85 20.15 -14.92 4.61
N LEU A 86 19.84 -14.54 5.84
CA LEU A 86 18.81 -13.54 6.19
C LEU A 86 19.21 -12.13 5.73
N LYS A 87 20.50 -11.75 5.81
CA LYS A 87 21.02 -10.50 5.20
C LYS A 87 20.89 -10.50 3.68
N ASN A 88 21.16 -11.62 3.02
CA ASN A 88 20.98 -11.73 1.57
C ASN A 88 19.50 -11.67 1.16
N PHE A 89 18.64 -12.30 1.95
CA PHE A 89 17.18 -12.19 1.83
C PHE A 89 16.74 -10.72 1.92
N ARG A 90 17.20 -10.00 2.95
CA ARG A 90 16.91 -8.57 3.19
C ARG A 90 17.28 -7.69 2.00
N LYS A 91 18.47 -7.88 1.41
CA LYS A 91 18.91 -7.14 0.21
C LYS A 91 17.94 -7.32 -0.97
N LYS A 92 17.38 -8.53 -1.15
CA LYS A 92 16.39 -8.82 -2.20
C LYS A 92 14.99 -8.29 -1.86
N ALA A 93 14.63 -8.28 -0.59
CA ALA A 93 13.34 -7.78 -0.12
C ALA A 93 13.25 -6.24 -0.18
N ASN A 94 14.37 -5.53 0.05
CA ASN A 94 14.53 -4.08 -0.08
C ASN A 94 13.37 -3.27 0.54
N ASN A 95 13.19 -3.42 1.85
CA ASN A 95 12.15 -2.75 2.61
C ASN A 95 12.57 -2.44 4.05
N ASP A 96 12.24 -1.25 4.54
CA ASP A 96 12.65 -0.73 5.85
C ASP A 96 12.13 -1.56 7.04
N PHE A 97 10.93 -2.12 6.96
CA PHE A 97 10.39 -2.97 8.03
C PHE A 97 11.16 -4.28 8.14
N ILE A 98 11.47 -4.90 6.99
CA ILE A 98 12.28 -6.12 6.92
C ILE A 98 13.71 -5.83 7.37
N GLU A 99 14.29 -4.70 6.95
CA GLU A 99 15.60 -4.24 7.41
C GLU A 99 15.67 -4.18 8.93
N LYS A 100 14.71 -3.49 9.57
CA LYS A 100 14.63 -3.37 11.04
C LYS A 100 14.59 -4.72 11.73
N ILE A 101 13.71 -5.64 11.28
CA ILE A 101 13.59 -6.97 11.88
C ILE A 101 14.87 -7.79 11.70
N VAL A 102 15.48 -7.76 10.51
CA VAL A 102 16.73 -8.49 10.25
C VAL A 102 17.89 -7.94 11.09
N THR A 103 17.99 -6.62 11.25
CA THR A 103 18.99 -6.00 12.13
C THR A 103 18.77 -6.33 13.60
N LEU A 104 17.51 -6.42 14.06
CA LEU A 104 17.20 -6.88 15.41
C LEU A 104 17.60 -8.35 15.60
N THR A 105 17.28 -9.22 14.63
CA THR A 105 17.71 -10.62 14.65
C THR A 105 19.23 -10.76 14.72
N GLU A 106 19.96 -9.96 13.94
CA GLU A 106 21.43 -9.96 13.93
C GLU A 106 21.99 -9.59 15.29
N LYS A 107 21.60 -8.43 15.83
CA LYS A 107 22.08 -7.95 17.13
C LYS A 107 21.77 -8.96 18.23
N SER A 108 20.55 -9.50 18.27
CA SER A 108 20.17 -10.46 19.30
C SER A 108 20.94 -11.79 19.19
N SER A 109 21.31 -12.22 17.98
CA SER A 109 22.13 -13.43 17.77
C SER A 109 23.60 -13.28 18.20
N GLU A 110 24.11 -12.04 18.27
CA GLU A 110 25.47 -11.75 18.72
C GLU A 110 25.58 -11.77 20.26
N PHE A 111 24.51 -11.35 20.96
CA PHE A 111 24.48 -11.24 22.43
C PHE A 111 23.83 -12.43 23.14
N SER A 112 23.00 -13.23 22.46
CA SER A 112 22.30 -14.39 23.05
C SER A 112 22.53 -15.66 22.22
N PRO A 113 23.14 -16.72 22.81
CA PRO A 113 23.20 -18.04 22.18
C PRO A 113 21.81 -18.66 21.97
N ASP A 114 20.81 -18.21 22.75
CA ASP A 114 19.43 -18.66 22.64
C ASP A 114 18.66 -17.83 21.60
N ILE A 115 18.61 -18.38 20.39
CA ILE A 115 17.86 -17.85 19.25
C ILE A 115 16.35 -17.81 19.55
N SER A 116 15.83 -18.68 20.42
CA SER A 116 14.39 -18.76 20.73
C SER A 116 13.92 -17.53 21.50
N LYS A 117 14.72 -17.04 22.46
CA LYS A 117 14.44 -15.79 23.18
C LYS A 117 14.42 -14.59 22.24
N SER A 118 15.38 -14.54 21.30
CA SER A 118 15.45 -13.48 20.28
C SER A 118 14.24 -13.48 19.34
N MET A 119 13.74 -14.67 18.97
CA MET A 119 12.53 -14.80 18.16
C MET A 119 11.27 -14.34 18.91
N LYS A 120 11.21 -14.51 20.24
CA LYS A 120 10.11 -14.02 21.07
C LYS A 120 10.01 -12.49 21.06
N ASP A 121 11.14 -11.79 21.26
CA ASP A 121 11.16 -10.32 21.26
C ASP A 121 10.72 -9.74 19.90
N ILE A 122 11.11 -10.39 18.81
CA ILE A 122 10.70 -10.02 17.45
C ILE A 122 9.21 -10.32 17.21
N TYR A 123 8.73 -11.45 17.71
CA TYR A 123 7.32 -11.84 17.63
C TYR A 123 6.42 -10.83 18.36
N ASP A 124 6.81 -10.42 19.58
CA ASP A 124 6.08 -9.44 20.38
C ASP A 124 6.07 -8.07 19.67
N TYR A 125 7.21 -7.63 19.10
CA TYR A 125 7.28 -6.42 18.27
C TYR A 125 6.37 -6.49 17.02
N ILE A 126 6.35 -7.63 16.33
CA ILE A 126 5.48 -7.86 15.16
C ILE A 126 4.00 -7.75 15.56
N ASN A 127 3.61 -8.33 16.70
CA ASN A 127 2.24 -8.29 17.18
C ASN A 127 1.82 -6.88 17.60
N LEU A 128 2.67 -6.18 18.35
CA LEU A 128 2.45 -4.76 18.69
C LEU A 128 2.24 -3.93 17.41
N THR A 129 3.08 -4.13 16.39
CA THR A 129 2.94 -3.43 15.10
C THR A 129 1.61 -3.75 14.42
N LYS A 130 1.17 -5.02 14.40
CA LYS A 130 -0.12 -5.42 13.84
C LYS A 130 -1.30 -4.82 14.61
N GLU A 131 -1.20 -4.74 15.92
CA GLU A 131 -2.23 -4.17 16.78
C GLU A 131 -2.39 -2.66 16.51
N PHE A 132 -1.27 -1.92 16.44
CA PHE A 132 -1.28 -0.52 16.02
C PHE A 132 -1.90 -0.31 14.63
N GLU A 133 -1.59 -1.17 13.66
CA GLU A 133 -2.23 -1.09 12.34
C GLU A 133 -3.75 -1.30 12.40
N ARG A 134 -4.22 -2.18 13.28
CA ARG A 134 -5.64 -2.47 13.45
C ARG A 134 -6.38 -1.31 14.12
N GLU A 135 -5.84 -0.77 15.22
CA GLU A 135 -6.39 0.40 15.90
C GLU A 135 -6.49 1.58 14.94
N ARG A 136 -5.39 1.86 14.24
CA ARG A 136 -5.30 2.93 13.25
C ARG A 136 -6.37 2.79 12.15
N ARG A 137 -6.67 1.59 11.66
CA ARG A 137 -7.75 1.43 10.66
C ARG A 137 -9.12 1.84 11.19
N THR A 138 -9.43 1.48 12.43
CA THR A 138 -10.73 1.79 13.04
C THR A 138 -10.91 3.29 13.21
N GLU A 139 -9.85 3.99 13.62
CA GLU A 139 -9.87 5.45 13.80
C GLU A 139 -9.94 6.22 12.48
N LEU A 140 -9.31 5.71 11.42
CA LEU A 140 -9.24 6.39 10.13
C LEU A 140 -10.45 6.14 9.23
N PHE A 141 -11.24 5.10 9.50
CA PHE A 141 -12.40 4.76 8.67
C PHE A 141 -13.46 5.88 8.58
N PRO A 142 -13.85 6.56 9.68
CA PRO A 142 -14.73 7.74 9.60
C PRO A 142 -14.13 8.90 8.79
N GLN A 143 -12.81 9.10 8.88
CA GLN A 143 -12.10 10.16 8.14
C GLN A 143 -12.13 9.89 6.63
N LEU A 144 -11.96 8.62 6.23
CA LEU A 144 -12.10 8.18 4.83
C LEU A 144 -13.50 8.55 4.31
N ILE A 145 -14.55 8.16 5.03
CA ILE A 145 -15.93 8.41 4.59
C ILE A 145 -16.21 9.90 4.42
N SER A 146 -15.79 10.73 5.38
CA SER A 146 -16.00 12.18 5.31
C SER A 146 -15.31 12.80 4.09
N LEU A 147 -14.10 12.36 3.75
CA LEU A 147 -13.36 12.90 2.61
C LEU A 147 -13.97 12.49 1.26
N TYR A 148 -14.49 11.27 1.16
CA TYR A 148 -15.32 10.87 0.01
C TYR A 148 -16.61 11.67 -0.07
N PHE A 149 -17.27 11.91 1.07
CA PHE A 149 -18.51 12.67 1.12
C PHE A 149 -18.31 14.11 0.62
N VAL A 150 -17.24 14.79 1.03
CA VAL A 150 -16.91 16.15 0.56
C VAL A 150 -16.76 16.19 -0.96
N PHE A 151 -16.05 15.22 -1.55
CA PHE A 151 -15.89 15.13 -3.00
C PHE A 151 -17.23 14.97 -3.74
N PHE A 152 -18.14 14.13 -3.22
CA PHE A 152 -19.46 13.97 -3.84
C PHE A 152 -20.35 15.21 -3.69
N VAL A 153 -20.28 15.89 -2.54
CA VAL A 153 -20.97 17.17 -2.34
C VAL A 153 -20.47 18.21 -3.35
N PHE A 154 -19.16 18.29 -3.56
CA PHE A 154 -18.59 19.16 -4.58
C PHE A 154 -19.13 18.86 -5.98
N LEU A 155 -19.13 17.59 -6.42
CA LEU A 155 -19.73 17.20 -7.69
C LEU A 155 -21.22 17.59 -7.78
N GLY A 156 -21.96 17.42 -6.68
CA GLY A 156 -23.37 17.83 -6.59
C GLY A 156 -23.56 19.34 -6.78
N ILE A 157 -22.69 20.16 -6.17
CA ILE A 157 -22.71 21.62 -6.35
C ILE A 157 -22.43 21.98 -7.81
N ILE A 158 -21.42 21.36 -8.44
CA ILE A 158 -21.13 21.60 -9.86
C ILE A 158 -22.32 21.19 -10.75
N PHE A 159 -22.96 20.06 -10.46
CA PHE A 159 -24.14 19.62 -11.20
C PHE A 159 -25.27 20.66 -11.16
N VAL A 160 -25.54 21.22 -9.99
CA VAL A 160 -26.56 22.28 -9.83
C VAL A 160 -26.15 23.55 -10.57
N ILE A 161 -24.91 24.00 -10.43
CA ILE A 161 -24.40 25.18 -11.15
C ILE A 161 -24.54 24.98 -12.67
N PHE A 162 -24.19 23.79 -13.17
CA PHE A 162 -24.21 23.52 -14.61
C PHE A 162 -25.62 23.51 -15.20
N ASN A 163 -26.61 22.98 -14.48
CA ASN A 163 -27.98 22.87 -14.98
C ASN A 163 -28.80 24.15 -14.75
N PHE A 164 -28.56 24.88 -13.67
CA PHE A 164 -29.39 26.03 -13.29
C PHE A 164 -28.73 27.38 -13.60
N PHE A 165 -27.42 27.50 -13.44
CA PHE A 165 -26.71 28.78 -13.59
C PHE A 165 -26.08 28.94 -14.97
N ILE A 166 -25.42 27.93 -15.53
CA ILE A 166 -24.75 28.08 -16.84
C ILE A 166 -25.69 28.49 -17.99
N PRO A 167 -26.95 27.99 -18.08
CA PRO A 167 -27.88 28.40 -19.14
C PRO A 167 -28.30 29.87 -19.09
N SER A 168 -28.09 30.59 -17.99
CA SER A 168 -28.44 32.01 -17.86
C SER A 168 -27.35 32.96 -18.37
N PHE A 169 -26.13 32.45 -18.64
CA PHE A 169 -25.02 33.22 -19.20
C PHE A 169 -25.03 33.27 -20.72
N GLN A 170 -24.28 34.22 -21.28
CA GLN A 170 -24.04 34.26 -22.73
C GLN A 170 -23.16 33.07 -23.16
N ALA A 171 -23.29 32.64 -24.42
CA ALA A 171 -22.66 31.42 -24.92
C ALA A 171 -21.12 31.37 -24.76
N ILE A 172 -20.43 32.51 -24.87
CA ILE A 172 -18.97 32.60 -24.70
C ILE A 172 -18.59 32.42 -23.23
N GLU A 173 -19.25 33.15 -22.33
CA GLU A 173 -19.03 33.06 -20.88
C GLU A 173 -19.32 31.65 -20.36
N ALA A 174 -20.42 31.03 -20.82
CA ALA A 174 -20.80 29.67 -20.46
C ALA A 174 -19.72 28.64 -20.81
N LEU A 175 -19.03 28.81 -21.94
CA LEU A 175 -17.95 27.92 -22.36
C LEU A 175 -16.72 28.05 -21.44
N GLU A 176 -16.32 29.28 -21.10
CA GLU A 176 -15.20 29.52 -20.20
C GLU A 176 -15.44 28.91 -18.81
N TYR A 177 -16.64 29.08 -18.25
CA TYR A 177 -17.03 28.46 -16.99
C TYR A 177 -16.99 26.92 -17.07
N LYS A 178 -17.51 26.31 -18.14
CA LYS A 178 -17.44 24.85 -18.33
C LYS A 178 -16.01 24.35 -18.26
N ILE A 179 -15.07 25.06 -18.88
CA ILE A 179 -13.66 24.69 -18.91
C ILE A 179 -13.03 24.79 -17.52
N VAL A 180 -13.27 25.89 -16.81
CA VAL A 180 -12.73 26.07 -15.45
C VAL A 180 -13.22 24.98 -14.50
N PHE A 181 -14.53 24.68 -14.53
CA PHE A 181 -15.10 23.64 -13.68
C PHE A 181 -14.59 22.23 -14.05
N GLN A 182 -14.36 21.94 -15.33
CA GLN A 182 -13.72 20.68 -15.76
C GLN A 182 -12.32 20.51 -15.15
N HIS A 183 -11.49 21.55 -15.18
CA HIS A 183 -10.16 21.50 -14.58
C HIS A 183 -10.24 21.36 -13.06
N LEU A 184 -11.17 22.06 -12.42
CA LEU A 184 -11.37 22.01 -10.97
C LEU A 184 -11.74 20.60 -10.50
N ILE A 185 -12.67 19.93 -11.18
CA ILE A 185 -13.08 18.55 -10.88
C ILE A 185 -11.87 17.59 -10.97
N ILE A 186 -11.06 17.69 -12.03
CA ILE A 186 -9.91 16.81 -12.22
C ILE A 186 -8.86 17.05 -11.13
N ILE A 187 -8.53 18.32 -10.86
CA ILE A 187 -7.60 18.70 -9.80
C ILE A 187 -8.07 18.15 -8.45
N GLU A 188 -9.33 18.38 -8.10
CA GLU A 188 -9.89 17.90 -6.83
C GLU A 188 -9.85 16.38 -6.70
N SER A 189 -10.21 15.65 -7.75
CA SER A 189 -10.19 14.18 -7.74
C SER A 189 -8.80 13.60 -7.48
N ILE A 190 -7.75 14.26 -8.00
CA ILE A 190 -6.36 13.87 -7.79
C ILE A 190 -5.95 14.16 -6.35
N PHE A 191 -6.15 15.40 -5.88
CA PHE A 191 -5.72 15.80 -4.54
C PHE A 191 -6.50 15.06 -3.45
N SER A 192 -7.82 14.92 -3.59
CA SER A 192 -8.64 14.15 -2.64
C SER A 192 -8.16 12.70 -2.56
N GLY A 193 -7.91 12.05 -3.70
CA GLY A 193 -7.39 10.67 -3.73
C GLY A 193 -6.05 10.51 -3.00
N LEU A 194 -5.12 11.44 -3.21
CA LEU A 194 -3.82 11.46 -2.52
C LEU A 194 -3.96 11.71 -1.01
N VAL A 195 -4.80 12.65 -0.60
CA VAL A 195 -5.06 12.97 0.81
C VAL A 195 -5.71 11.79 1.52
N ILE A 196 -6.71 11.13 0.90
CA ILE A 196 -7.33 9.92 1.42
C ILE A 196 -6.25 8.87 1.71
N GLY A 197 -5.35 8.60 0.77
CA GLY A 197 -4.30 7.61 0.98
C GLY A 197 -3.29 7.99 2.06
N LYS A 198 -2.92 9.27 2.16
CA LYS A 198 -1.98 9.74 3.17
C LYS A 198 -2.56 9.60 4.57
N ILE A 199 -3.82 9.98 4.73
CA ILE A 199 -4.54 9.88 6.00
C ILE A 199 -4.74 8.41 6.38
N THR A 200 -5.30 7.61 5.47
CA THR A 200 -5.78 6.25 5.77
C THR A 200 -4.66 5.20 5.85
N GLU A 201 -3.64 5.33 5.01
CA GLU A 201 -2.59 4.32 4.85
C GLU A 201 -1.19 4.84 5.21
N GLY A 202 -1.05 6.14 5.46
CA GLY A 202 0.21 6.77 5.91
C GLY A 202 1.14 7.19 4.76
N SER A 203 0.81 6.86 3.51
CA SER A 203 1.61 7.15 2.33
C SER A 203 0.77 7.81 1.22
N TYR A 204 1.41 8.69 0.44
CA TYR A 204 0.76 9.26 -0.76
C TYR A 204 0.64 8.22 -1.88
N ILE A 205 1.55 7.26 -1.94
CA ILE A 205 1.58 6.23 -2.99
C ILE A 205 0.38 5.29 -2.88
N THR A 206 -0.06 5.02 -1.64
CA THR A 206 -1.30 4.28 -1.38
C THR A 206 -2.55 5.06 -1.80
N GLY A 207 -2.48 6.39 -1.85
CA GLY A 207 -3.55 7.28 -2.34
C GLY A 207 -3.82 7.19 -3.84
N LEU A 208 -2.88 6.62 -4.60
CA LEU A 208 -3.02 6.44 -6.04
C LEU A 208 -4.24 5.58 -6.41
N LYS A 209 -4.60 4.58 -5.60
CA LYS A 209 -5.81 3.76 -5.86
C LYS A 209 -7.09 4.59 -5.71
N HIS A 210 -7.14 5.47 -4.71
CA HIS A 210 -8.28 6.36 -4.47
C HIS A 210 -8.34 7.41 -5.58
N THR A 211 -7.18 7.93 -5.99
CA THR A 211 -7.05 8.84 -7.13
C THR A 211 -7.60 8.24 -8.41
N ILE A 212 -7.23 6.99 -8.74
CA ILE A 212 -7.77 6.29 -9.92
C ILE A 212 -9.29 6.23 -9.87
N ILE A 213 -9.86 5.84 -8.72
CA ILE A 213 -11.31 5.72 -8.55
C ILE A 213 -12.00 7.08 -8.72
N LEU A 214 -11.51 8.12 -8.04
CA LEU A 214 -12.12 9.46 -8.07
C LEU A 214 -11.98 10.14 -9.43
N VAL A 215 -10.83 10.01 -10.10
CA VAL A 215 -10.63 10.49 -11.48
C VAL A 215 -11.58 9.76 -12.43
N PHE A 216 -11.74 8.44 -12.27
CA PHE A 216 -12.65 7.67 -13.11
C PHE A 216 -14.12 8.11 -12.93
N ILE A 217 -14.56 8.29 -11.69
CA ILE A 217 -15.89 8.85 -11.38
C ILE A 217 -16.04 10.25 -11.98
N SER A 218 -15.00 11.08 -11.86
CA SER A 218 -14.98 12.44 -12.43
C SER A 218 -15.12 12.43 -13.95
N LEU A 219 -14.45 11.52 -14.64
CA LEU A 219 -14.56 11.38 -16.09
C LEU A 219 -15.96 10.93 -16.51
N ILE A 220 -16.58 10.00 -15.78
CA ILE A 220 -17.97 9.60 -16.02
C ILE A 220 -18.91 10.78 -15.80
N PHE A 221 -18.73 11.52 -14.70
CA PHE A 221 -19.53 12.71 -14.40
C PHE A 221 -19.41 13.77 -15.50
N LEU A 222 -18.19 14.05 -15.96
CA LEU A 222 -17.94 14.99 -17.06
C LEU A 222 -18.46 14.50 -18.42
N PHE A 223 -18.64 13.19 -18.61
CA PHE A 223 -19.25 12.65 -19.82
C PHE A 223 -20.77 12.87 -19.84
N ILE A 224 -21.41 12.88 -18.67
CA ILE A 224 -22.85 13.11 -18.51
C ILE A 224 -23.21 14.61 -18.64
N LEU A 225 -22.25 15.51 -18.37
CA LEU A 225 -22.40 16.97 -18.24
C LEU A 225 -22.10 17.78 -19.52
#